data_AF-A0A1H7HY88-F1
#
_entry.id   AF-A0A1H7HY88-F1
#
_cell.length_a   1.000
_cell.length_b   1.000
_cell.length_c   1.000
_cell.angle_alpha   90.00
_cell.angle_beta   90.00
_cell.angle_gamma   90.00
#
_symmetry.space_group_name_H-M   'P 1'
#
loop_
_entity.id
_entity.type
_entity.pdbx_description
1 polymer ?
#
loop_
_entity_poly.entity_id
_entity_poly.type
_entity_poly.pdbx_seq_one_letter_code
_entity_poly.pdbx_strand_id
1 'polypeptide(L)'
;MYPLVIVLGIAAYRQKTDIVPYVLPLILIGGGISTYHIVIQKLPHDLSAAACGPVSCMDDYLNWFGWLTIPMLALAAFVLIIFALLQAKRSQKQETAQG
;
A
#
# COMPACT_ATOMS: atom_id res chain seq x y z
N MET A 1 1.99 -2.46 4.38
CA MET A 1 0.55 -2.83 4.40
C MET A 1 0.08 -3.16 5.81
N TYR A 2 0.60 -4.21 6.46
CA TYR A 2 0.10 -4.70 7.76
C TYR A 2 -0.10 -3.67 8.89
N PRO A 3 0.88 -2.82 9.26
CA PRO A 3 0.67 -1.86 10.34
C PRO A 3 -0.33 -0.76 9.97
N LEU A 4 -0.49 -0.49 8.67
CA LEU A 4 -1.38 0.56 8.17
C LEU A 4 -2.85 0.20 8.38
N VAL A 5 -3.22 -1.07 8.19
CA VAL A 5 -4.59 -1.58 8.38
C VAL A 5 -5.06 -1.38 9.82
N ILE A 6 -4.19 -1.65 10.80
CA ILE A 6 -4.53 -1.49 12.22
C ILE A 6 -4.75 0.00 12.55
N VAL A 7 -3.85 0.87 12.10
CA VAL A 7 -3.92 2.31 12.39
C VAL A 7 -5.16 2.94 11.76
N LEU A 8 -5.45 2.65 10.48
CA LEU A 8 -6.68 3.14 9.85
C LEU A 8 -7.94 2.50 10.42
N GLY A 9 -7.91 1.22 10.79
CA GLY A 9 -9.06 0.55 11.41
C GLY A 9 -9.46 1.21 12.73
N ILE A 10 -8.47 1.53 13.58
CA ILE A 10 -8.72 2.23 14.86
C ILE A 10 -9.24 3.65 14.61
N ALA A 11 -8.69 4.37 13.63
CA ALA A 11 -9.13 5.72 13.32
C ALA A 11 -10.51 5.78 12.66
N ALA A 12 -10.86 4.81 11.83
CA ALA A 12 -12.19 4.66 11.27
C ALA A 12 -13.22 4.39 12.38
N TYR A 13 -12.86 3.53 13.36
CA TYR A 13 -13.70 3.26 14.51
C TYR A 13 -13.89 4.48 15.42
N ARG A 14 -12.85 5.29 15.62
CA ARG A 14 -12.90 6.50 16.46
C ARG A 14 -13.31 7.78 15.72
N GLN A 15 -13.55 7.71 14.41
CA GLN A 15 -13.79 8.86 13.51
C GLN A 15 -12.80 10.03 13.70
N LYS A 16 -11.55 9.75 14.05
CA LYS A 16 -10.51 10.78 14.24
C LYS A 16 -9.56 10.82 13.05
N THR A 17 -9.48 11.98 12.41
CA THR A 17 -8.55 12.23 11.29
C THR A 17 -7.17 12.72 11.72
N ASP A 18 -6.91 12.84 13.02
CA ASP A 18 -5.63 13.34 13.57
C ASP A 18 -4.45 12.39 13.29
N ILE A 19 -4.73 11.17 12.83
CA ILE A 19 -3.72 10.17 12.49
C ILE A 19 -3.11 10.33 11.08
N VAL A 20 -3.68 11.21 10.24
CA VAL A 20 -3.22 11.47 8.86
C VAL A 20 -1.71 11.73 8.74
N PRO A 21 -1.06 12.57 9.58
CA PRO A 21 0.39 12.81 9.47
C PRO A 21 1.25 11.57 9.73
N TYR A 22 0.75 10.58 10.48
CA TYR A 22 1.45 9.32 10.73
C TYR A 22 1.26 8.31 9.61
N VAL A 23 0.07 8.32 9.00
CA VAL A 23 -0.28 7.40 7.92
C VAL A 23 0.40 7.78 6.60
N LEU A 24 0.53 9.08 6.31
CA LEU A 24 1.09 9.58 5.06
C LEU A 24 2.52 9.07 4.76
N PRO A 25 3.52 9.17 5.67
CA PRO A 25 4.86 8.62 5.40
C PRO A 25 4.84 7.10 5.27
N LEU A 26 3.95 6.41 5.99
CA LEU A 26 3.85 4.95 5.95
C LEU A 26 3.29 4.45 4.61
N ILE A 27 2.33 5.17 4.02
CA ILE A 27 1.84 4.92 2.65
C ILE A 27 2.93 5.20 1.63
N LEU A 28 3.68 6.30 1.79
CA LEU A 28 4.78 6.68 0.88
C LEU A 28 5.88 5.63 0.84
N ILE A 29 6.36 5.20 2.01
CA ILE A 29 7.39 4.16 2.13
C ILE A 29 6.88 2.83 1.56
N GLY A 30 5.65 2.44 1.92
CA GLY A 30 5.05 1.21 1.42
C GLY A 30 4.82 1.19 -0.10
N GLY A 31 4.39 2.32 -0.67
CA GLY A 31 4.25 2.50 -2.11
C GLY A 31 5.59 2.51 -2.84
N GLY A 32 6.62 3.12 -2.26
CA GLY A 32 7.99 3.07 -2.78
C GLY A 32 8.55 1.65 -2.83
N ILE A 33 8.38 0.86 -1.77
CA ILE A 33 8.82 -0.54 -1.71
C ILE A 33 8.05 -1.40 -2.73
N SER A 34 6.73 -1.21 -2.86
CA SER A 34 5.91 -1.90 -3.86
C SER A 34 6.38 -1.59 -5.29
N THR A 35 6.68 -0.32 -5.58
CA THR A 35 7.19 0.12 -6.89
C THR A 35 8.57 -0.48 -7.18
N TYR A 36 9.46 -0.48 -6.18
CA TYR A 36 10.78 -1.12 -6.28
C TYR A 36 10.67 -2.61 -6.65
N HIS A 37 9.75 -3.35 -6.01
CA HIS A 37 9.51 -4.75 -6.36
C HIS A 37 8.92 -4.95 -7.76
N ILE A 38 8.10 -4.01 -8.26
CA ILE A 38 7.62 -4.07 -9.66
C ILE A 38 8.78 -3.90 -10.64
N VAL A 39 9.67 -2.94 -10.39
CA VAL A 39 10.82 -2.65 -11.26
C VAL A 39 11.77 -3.85 -11.29
N ILE A 40 12.09 -4.45 -10.14
CA ILE A 40 13.02 -5.58 -10.09
C ILE A 40 12.43 -6.88 -10.69
N GLN A 41 11.10 -7.06 -10.66
CA GLN A 41 10.42 -8.17 -11.34
C GLN A 41 10.32 -7.99 -12.85
N LYS A 42 10.37 -6.75 -13.35
CA LYS A 42 10.22 -6.41 -14.77
C LYS A 42 11.55 -6.27 -15.52
N LEU A 43 12.67 -6.07 -14.82
CA LEU A 43 14.00 -6.07 -15.44
C LEU A 43 14.46 -7.53 -15.66
N PRO A 44 14.68 -7.95 -16.91
CA PRO A 44 15.23 -9.26 -17.22
C PRO A 44 16.74 -9.17 -17.04
N HIS A 45 17.24 -9.50 -15.85
CA HIS A 45 18.67 -9.68 -15.68
C HIS A 45 18.95 -11.07 -15.17
N ASP A 46 19.55 -11.85 -16.06
CA ASP A 46 20.26 -13.12 -15.85
C ASP A 46 21.27 -12.99 -14.71
N LEU A 47 20.83 -13.01 -13.46
CA LEU A 47 21.76 -13.11 -12.35
C LEU A 47 21.21 -14.07 -11.31
N SER A 48 22.06 -15.06 -11.04
CA SER A 48 22.24 -15.87 -9.83
C SER A 48 22.13 -15.14 -8.48
N ALA A 49 21.54 -13.93 -8.44
CA ALA A 49 21.30 -13.08 -7.29
C ALA A 49 19.82 -13.04 -6.86
N ALA A 50 18.97 -13.95 -7.37
CA ALA A 50 17.57 -14.10 -6.97
C ALA A 50 17.37 -14.77 -5.58
N ALA A 51 18.33 -14.62 -4.66
CA ALA A 51 18.25 -15.14 -3.30
C ALA A 51 17.53 -14.12 -2.41
N CYS A 52 16.19 -14.13 -2.42
CA CYS A 52 15.42 -13.42 -1.39
C CYS A 52 15.15 -14.32 -0.17
N GLY A 53 16.20 -14.68 0.56
CA GLY A 53 16.05 -15.53 1.74
C GLY A 53 15.49 -16.93 1.39
N PRO A 54 14.81 -17.62 2.33
CA PRO A 54 14.35 -19.00 2.14
C PRO A 54 13.32 -19.20 1.00
N VAL A 55 12.84 -18.11 0.39
CA VAL A 55 11.77 -18.11 -0.61
C VAL A 55 12.15 -17.26 -1.82
N SER A 56 11.83 -17.73 -3.01
CA SER A 56 12.22 -17.10 -4.27
C SER A 56 11.50 -15.76 -4.45
N CYS A 57 12.25 -14.66 -4.56
CA CYS A 57 11.68 -13.36 -4.98
C CYS A 57 11.13 -13.36 -6.41
N MET A 58 11.48 -14.40 -7.15
CA MET A 58 11.18 -14.63 -8.56
C MET A 58 10.05 -15.63 -8.78
N ASP A 59 9.58 -16.32 -7.73
CA ASP A 59 8.45 -17.23 -7.91
C ASP A 59 7.17 -16.41 -8.02
N ASP A 60 6.63 -16.34 -9.24
CA ASP A 60 5.24 -15.97 -9.50
C ASP A 60 4.31 -17.04 -8.90
N TYR A 61 4.21 -17.06 -7.57
CA TYR A 61 3.36 -17.98 -6.80
C TYR A 61 1.86 -17.85 -7.16
N LEU A 62 1.50 -16.79 -7.88
CA LEU A 62 0.16 -16.46 -8.36
C LEU A 62 0.13 -16.21 -9.88
N ASN A 63 0.85 -16.99 -10.69
CA ASN A 63 0.68 -16.93 -12.15
C ASN A 63 -0.61 -17.60 -12.65
N TRP A 64 -1.73 -17.44 -11.94
CA TRP A 64 -3.05 -17.85 -12.46
C TRP A 64 -3.54 -16.89 -13.55
N PHE A 65 -3.09 -15.64 -13.51
CA PHE A 65 -3.58 -14.56 -14.38
C PHE A 65 -2.54 -14.00 -15.38
N GLY A 66 -1.31 -14.54 -15.46
CA GLY A 66 -0.31 -14.11 -16.44
C GLY A 66 0.35 -12.74 -16.17
N TRP A 67 -0.35 -11.84 -15.46
CA TRP A 67 -0.02 -10.41 -15.35
C TRP A 67 -0.20 -9.82 -13.93
N LEU A 68 -0.78 -10.56 -12.99
CA LEU A 68 -1.16 -10.05 -11.67
C LEU A 68 -0.13 -10.43 -10.60
N THR A 69 0.82 -9.53 -10.32
CA THR A 69 1.84 -9.76 -9.28
C THR A 69 1.39 -9.19 -7.92
N ILE A 70 1.88 -9.80 -6.83
CA ILE A 70 1.64 -9.34 -5.44
C ILE A 70 1.95 -7.84 -5.27
N PRO A 71 3.05 -7.29 -5.85
CA PRO A 71 3.35 -5.88 -5.76
C PRO A 71 2.32 -4.97 -6.45
N MET A 72 1.72 -5.37 -7.59
CA MET A 72 0.67 -4.58 -8.23
C MET A 72 -0.59 -4.47 -7.38
N LEU A 73 -1.01 -5.58 -6.76
CA LEU A 73 -2.14 -5.59 -5.83
C LEU A 73 -1.88 -4.70 -4.61
N ALA A 74 -0.66 -4.73 -4.08
CA ALA A 74 -0.25 -3.84 -2.98
C ALA A 74 -0.32 -2.36 -3.39
N LEU A 75 0.10 -2.03 -4.61
CA LEU A 75 0.04 -0.66 -5.14
C LEU A 75 -1.41 -0.18 -5.28
N ALA A 76 -2.29 -1.03 -5.83
CA ALA A 76 -3.73 -0.75 -5.91
C ALA A 76 -4.35 -0.52 -4.51
N ALA A 77 -3.97 -1.31 -3.52
CA ALA A 77 -4.42 -1.12 -2.14
C ALA A 77 -3.95 0.22 -1.56
N PHE A 78 -2.69 0.64 -1.78
CA PHE A 78 -2.22 1.95 -1.32
C PHE A 78 -3.00 3.11 -1.97
N VAL A 79 -3.31 3.01 -3.27
CA VAL A 79 -4.14 4.01 -3.98
C VAL A 79 -5.54 4.09 -3.39
N LEU A 80 -6.20 2.95 -3.13
CA LEU A 80 -7.52 2.93 -2.51
C LEU A 80 -7.52 3.57 -1.11
N ILE A 81 -6.48 3.32 -0.33
CA ILE A 81 -6.32 3.90 1.00
C ILE A 81 -6.16 5.42 0.93
N ILE A 82 -5.38 5.94 -0.02
CA ILE A 82 -5.27 7.40 -0.25
C ILE A 82 -6.65 7.98 -0.59
N PHE A 83 -7.40 7.33 -1.48
CA PHE A 83 -8.73 7.78 -1.87
C PHE A 83 -9.70 7.80 -0.68
N ALA A 84 -9.71 6.76 0.14
CA ALA A 84 -10.52 6.69 1.35
C ALA A 84 -10.16 7.81 2.36
N LEU A 85 -8.87 8.09 2.55
CA LEU A 85 -8.40 9.19 3.39
C LEU A 85 -8.86 10.56 2.86
N LEU A 86 -8.81 10.77 1.54
CA LEU A 86 -9.29 12.01 0.93
C LEU A 86 -10.79 12.21 1.15
N GLN A 87 -11.59 11.15 0.98
CA GLN A 87 -13.04 11.18 1.26
C GLN A 87 -13.32 11.48 2.74
N ALA A 88 -12.61 10.82 3.68
CA ALA A 88 -12.76 11.04 5.11
C ALA A 88 -12.41 12.49 5.53
N LYS A 89 -11.35 13.08 4.96
CA LYS A 89 -11.03 14.50 5.19
C LYS A 89 -12.12 15.44 4.66
N ARG A 90 -12.79 15.10 3.55
CA ARG A 90 -13.90 15.90 3.02
C ARG A 90 -15.12 15.85 3.93
N SER A 91 -15.46 14.67 4.47
CA SER A 91 -16.59 14.53 5.40
C SER A 91 -16.38 15.32 6.69
N GLN A 92 -15.19 15.26 7.30
CA GLN A 92 -14.87 16.04 8.50
C GLN A 92 -14.98 17.54 8.27
N LYS A 93 -14.51 18.04 7.11
CA LYS A 93 -14.58 19.47 6.78
C LYS A 93 -16.02 19.98 6.67
N GLN A 94 -16.98 19.12 6.31
CA GLN A 94 -18.39 19.49 6.23
C GLN A 94 -19.02 19.62 7.63
N GLU A 95 -18.66 18.72 8.55
CA GLU A 95 -19.15 18.76 9.94
C GLU A 95 -18.63 19.98 10.70
N THR A 96 -17.36 20.38 10.48
CA THR A 96 -16.79 21.59 11.11
C THR A 96 -17.27 22.90 10.48
N ALA A 97 -17.82 22.88 9.27
CA ALA A 97 -18.37 24.06 8.60
C ALA A 97 -19.86 24.31 8.93
N GLN A 98 -20.49 23.42 9.69
CA GLN A 98 -21.89 23.49 10.10
C GLN A 98 -22.09 23.76 11.61
N GLY A 99 -21.01 23.98 12.36
CA GLY A 99 -21.01 24.27 13.81
C GLY A 99 -20.68 25.71 14.14
#